data_AF-A0A679I3P0-F1
#
_entry.id   AF-A0A679I3P0-F1
#
_cell.length_a   1.000
_cell.length_b   1.000
_cell.length_c   1.000
_cell.angle_alpha   90.00
_cell.angle_beta   90.00
_cell.angle_gamma   90.00
#
_symmetry.space_group_name_H-M   'P 1'
#
loop_
_entity.id
_entity.type
_entity.pdbx_description
1 polymer ?
#
loop_
_entity_poly.entity_id
_entity_poly.type
_entity_poly.pdbx_seq_one_letter_code
_entity_poly.pdbx_strand_id
1 'polypeptide(L)' 'MSKIVKTVKSKHRSAIMEAVHEGAWDLFILGFIDKDKMQKYDALCLKPIPDSPVSRSSGSV' A
#
# COMPACT_ATOMS: atom_id res chain seq x y z
N MET A 1 -30.33 -6.75 -7.19
CA MET A 1 -29.18 -7.42 -6.55
C MET A 1 -28.00 -6.44 -6.55
N SER A 2 -27.91 -5.57 -5.54
CA SER A 2 -26.87 -4.54 -5.47
C SER A 2 -25.56 -5.17 -5.02
N LYS A 3 -24.60 -5.33 -5.93
CA LYS A 3 -23.25 -5.80 -5.62
C LYS A 3 -22.53 -4.68 -4.84
N ILE A 4 -22.33 -4.89 -3.54
CA ILE A 4 -21.47 -4.04 -2.72
C ILE A 4 -20.04 -4.23 -3.22
N VAL A 5 -19.55 -3.25 -3.97
CA VAL A 5 -18.14 -3.22 -4.40
C VAL A 5 -17.32 -2.89 -3.15
N LYS A 6 -16.77 -3.91 -2.49
CA LYS A 6 -15.77 -3.70 -1.44
C LYS A 6 -14.56 -3.05 -2.10
N THR A 7 -14.42 -1.74 -1.94
CA THR A 7 -13.21 -1.03 -2.31
C THR A 7 -12.08 -1.60 -1.46
N VAL A 8 -11.21 -2.40 -2.08
CA VAL A 8 -10.07 -2.98 -1.39
C VAL A 8 -9.10 -1.84 -1.15
N LYS A 9 -9.20 -1.23 0.04
CA LYS A 9 -8.30 -0.15 0.44
C LYS A 9 -6.90 -0.73 0.51
N SER A 10 -6.03 -0.26 -0.39
CA SER A 10 -4.61 -0.58 -0.35
C SER A 10 -4.08 -0.21 1.03
N LYS A 11 -3.59 -1.19 1.78
CA LYS A 11 -3.04 -0.97 3.11
C LYS A 11 -1.55 -0.79 2.99
N HIS A 12 -1.01 0.23 3.64
CA HIS A 12 0.43 0.37 3.83
C HIS A 12 0.98 -0.82 4.61
N ARG A 13 2.21 -1.23 4.29
CA ARG A 13 2.86 -2.39 4.93
C ARG A 13 3.13 -2.15 6.43
N SER A 14 3.35 -0.90 6.81
CA SER A 14 3.56 -0.43 8.19
C SER A 14 3.31 1.08 8.28
N ALA A 15 3.22 1.64 9.50
CA ALA A 15 3.10 3.09 9.71
C ALA A 15 4.29 3.88 9.15
N ILE A 16 5.50 3.30 9.17
CA ILE A 16 6.68 3.92 8.57
C ILE A 16 6.53 3.98 7.05
N MET A 17 6.01 2.92 6.42
CA MET A 17 5.78 2.91 4.97
C MET A 17 4.67 3.88 4.54
N GLU A 18 3.69 4.14 5.41
CA GLU A 18 2.70 5.19 5.19
C GLU A 18 3.35 6.58 5.19
N ALA A 19 4.17 6.90 6.20
CA ALA A 19 4.89 8.17 6.25
C ALA A 19 5.87 8.34 5.08
N VAL A 20 6.54 7.26 4.64
CA VAL A 20 7.41 7.27 3.45
C VAL A 20 6.60 7.52 2.18
N HIS A 21 5.43 6.90 2.06
CA HIS A 21 4.54 7.10 0.90
C HIS A 21 4.02 8.53 0.82
N GLU A 22 3.60 9.10 1.96
CA GLU A 22 3.16 10.49 2.08
C GLU A 22 4.29 11.46 1.71
N GLY A 23 5.50 11.27 2.26
CA GLY A 23 6.64 12.11 1.90
C GLY A 23 7.04 11.99 0.43
N ALA A 24 6.94 10.80 -0.17
CA ALA A 24 7.16 10.62 -1.61
C ALA A 24 6.09 11.35 -2.44
N TRP A 25 4.84 11.38 -1.97
CA TRP A 25 3.76 12.09 -2.62
C TRP A 25 3.99 13.61 -2.63
N ASP A 26 4.46 14.18 -1.52
CA ASP A 26 4.84 15.59 -1.46
C ASP A 26 5.95 15.92 -2.46
N LEU A 27 6.97 15.06 -2.56
CA LEU A 27 8.03 15.21 -3.56
C LEU A 27 7.52 15.10 -5.00
N PHE A 28 6.49 14.28 -5.25
CA PHE A 28 5.87 14.15 -6.56
C PHE A 28 5.10 15.43 -6.93
N ILE A 29 4.31 15.99 -6.01
CA ILE A 29 3.58 17.25 -6.21
C ILE A 29 4.55 18.41 -6.47
N LEU A 30 5.68 18.45 -5.76
CA LEU A 30 6.73 19.45 -5.96
C LEU A 30 7.56 19.23 -7.23
N GLY A 31 7.36 18.11 -7.94
CA GLY A 31 8.07 17.78 -9.18
C GLY A 31 9.51 17.28 -8.99
N PHE A 32 9.92 16.96 -7.76
CA PHE A 32 11.24 16.38 -7.46
C PHE A 32 11.36 14.93 -7.94
N ILE A 33 10.25 14.20 -7.92
CA ILE A 33 10.18 12.84 -8.45
C ILE A 33 9.15 12.74 -9.58
N ASP A 34 9.46 11.88 -10.54
CA ASP A 34 8.61 11.57 -11.68
C ASP A 34 7.59 10.48 -11.33
N LYS A 35 6.64 10.26 -12.24
CA LYS A 35 5.59 9.25 -12.09
C LYS A 35 6.16 7.84 -11.94
N ASP A 36 7.27 7.54 -12.60
CA ASP A 36 7.92 6.22 -12.54
C ASP A 36 8.51 5.95 -11.15
N LYS A 37 9.10 6.97 -10.51
CA LYS A 37 9.54 6.90 -9.12
C LYS A 37 8.35 6.77 -8.18
N MET A 38 7.27 7.51 -8.39
CA MET A 38 6.06 7.39 -7.57
C MET A 38 5.49 5.96 -7.59
N GLN A 39 5.42 5.33 -8.77
CA GLN A 39 4.98 3.93 -8.91
C GLN A 39 5.88 2.94 -8.15
N LYS A 40 7.17 3.21 -8.03
CA LYS A 40 8.08 2.39 -7.21
C LYS A 40 7.77 2.57 -5.72
N TYR A 41 7.51 3.79 -5.27
CA TYR A 41 7.05 4.03 -3.89
C TYR A 41 5.72 3.35 -3.61
N ASP A 42 4.77 3.36 -4.55
CA ASP A 42 3.51 2.61 -4.44
C ASP A 42 3.79 1.11 -4.24
N ALA A 43 4.62 0.50 -5.10
CA ALA A 43 4.94 -0.92 -5.02
C ALA A 43 5.65 -1.31 -3.70
N LEU A 44 6.48 -0.42 -3.16
CA LEU A 44 7.23 -0.64 -1.93
C LEU A 44 6.38 -0.42 -0.68
N CYS A 45 5.60 0.66 -0.64
CA CYS A 45 4.89 1.11 0.56
C CYS A 45 3.55 0.38 0.73
N LEU A 46 2.91 0.00 -0.38
CA LEU A 46 1.65 -0.71 -0.37
C LEU A 46 1.88 -2.21 -0.20
N LYS A 47 1.05 -2.85 0.62
CA LYS A 47 1.05 -4.30 0.77
C LYS A 47 0.36 -4.88 -0.48
N PRO A 48 1.00 -5.80 -1.23
CA PRO A 48 0.28 -6.55 -2.24
C PRO A 48 -0.88 -7.26 -1.52
N ILE A 49 -2.10 -6.99 -1.96
CA ILE A 49 -3.30 -7.61 -1.41
C ILE A 49 -3.15 -9.11 -1.70
N PRO A 50 -3.01 -9.99 -0.69
CA PRO A 50 -3.09 -11.42 -0.96
C PRO A 50 -4.53 -11.74 -1.34
N ASP A 51 -4.71 -12.48 -2.43
CA ASP A 51 -6.00 -12.98 -2.91
C ASP A 51 -6.59 -14.01 -1.93
N SER A 52 -7.16 -13.55 -0.81
CA SER A 52 -8.03 -14.35 0.07
C SER A 52 -7.39 -15.65 0.67
N PRO A 53 -8.11 -16.38 1.54
CA PRO A 53 -7.74 -16.56 2.95
C PRO A 53 -6.63 -17.60 3.18
N VAL A 54 -5.45 -17.16 3.61
CA VAL A 54 -4.48 -18.08 4.25
C VAL A 54 -4.91 -18.32 5.70
N SER A 55 -5.49 -19.49 5.96
CA SER A 55 -5.43 -20.11 7.27
C SER A 55 -4.08 -20.81 7.41
N ARG A 56 -3.21 -20.30 8.28
CA ARG A 56 -2.30 -21.16 9.04
C ARG A 56 -1.86 -20.46 10.31
N SER A 57 -2.28 -21.08 11.41
CA SER A 57 -1.73 -20.95 12.76
C SER A 57 -0.20 -21.07 12.76
N SER A 58 0.45 -20.37 13.69
CA SER A 58 1.47 -20.87 14.64
C SER A 58 2.46 -19.77 15.01
N GLY A 59 2.61 -19.52 16.31
CA GLY A 59 3.68 -18.70 16.88
C GLY A 59 3.25 -17.80 18.03
N SER A 60 2.64 -18.35 19.08
CA SER A 60 2.71 -17.72 20.41
C SER A 60 4.16 -17.70 20.88
N VAL A 61 4.59 -16.56 21.41
CA VAL A 61 5.60 -16.52 22.48
C VAL A 61 4.85 -16.62 23.80
#